data_AF-A0AAV2YLW5-F1
#
_entry.id   AF-A0AAV2YLW5-F1
#
_cell.length_a   1.000
_cell.length_b   1.000
_cell.length_c   1.000
_cell.angle_alpha   90.00
_cell.angle_beta   90.00
_cell.angle_gamma   90.00
#
_symmetry.space_group_name_H-M   'P 1'
#
loop_
_entity.id
_entity.type
_entity.pdbx_description
1 polymer ?
#
loop_
_entity_poly.entity_id
_entity_poly.type
_entity_poly.pdbx_seq_one_letter_code
_entity_poly.pdbx_strand_id
1 'polypeptide(L)'
;MPLGTTLTPLERDQILALRGTGASAREIAKQLSRSKTAVLNFLKHPEQYATTKRSGRRRSLAPEQEARLRLALTDNPELGSKSAEDIKREFALPLGVRRIQQLLAAWRSEARRARDVARLEPRWNIDDGAKASEDGDPAMGLLPPQILLLPDSSFVLPTQGLLSAPTTDSRADADADASAAMQLAIDEGHDADLFLSADQPRRGDVRNSLDDVESCCSDDAGSIVNDGPTEAYL
;
A
#
# COMPACT_ATOMS: atom_id res chain seq x y z
N MET A 1 15.28 -0.91 2.17
CA MET A 1 14.65 -0.87 0.82
C MET A 1 14.83 -2.23 0.18
N PRO A 2 13.92 -2.75 -0.66
CA PRO A 2 14.20 -4.00 -1.40
C PRO A 2 15.45 -3.78 -2.24
N LEU A 3 16.42 -4.68 -2.14
CA LEU A 3 17.71 -4.51 -2.81
C LEU A 3 17.64 -4.82 -4.30
N GLY A 4 16.62 -5.58 -4.75
CA GLY A 4 16.51 -6.08 -6.12
C GLY A 4 15.40 -5.42 -6.93
N THR A 5 15.60 -5.42 -8.25
CA THR A 5 14.56 -5.09 -9.23
C THR A 5 13.43 -6.13 -9.20
N THR A 6 12.20 -5.68 -9.45
CA THR A 6 11.04 -6.58 -9.59
C THR A 6 11.19 -7.46 -10.83
N LEU A 7 10.59 -8.67 -10.80
CA LEU A 7 10.55 -9.55 -11.97
C LEU A 7 9.80 -8.85 -13.11
N THR A 8 10.41 -8.87 -14.30
CA THR A 8 9.80 -8.36 -15.53
C THR A 8 8.66 -9.28 -15.99
N PRO A 9 7.70 -8.80 -16.80
CA PRO A 9 6.65 -9.66 -17.36
C PRO A 9 7.21 -10.89 -18.08
N LEU A 10 8.26 -10.72 -18.88
CA LEU A 10 8.89 -11.82 -19.61
C LEU A 10 9.50 -12.87 -18.68
N GLU A 11 10.21 -12.43 -17.62
CA GLU A 11 10.75 -13.36 -16.62
C GLU A 11 9.63 -14.11 -15.88
N ARG A 12 8.49 -13.47 -15.62
CA ARG A 12 7.32 -14.13 -14.98
C ARG A 12 6.78 -15.25 -15.87
N ASP A 13 6.63 -15.00 -17.17
CA ASP A 13 6.16 -16.00 -18.12
C ASP A 13 7.14 -17.18 -18.23
N GLN A 14 8.45 -16.88 -18.26
CA GLN A 14 9.50 -17.90 -18.25
C GLN A 14 9.48 -18.75 -16.98
N ILE A 15 9.27 -18.14 -15.81
CA ILE A 15 9.16 -18.88 -14.54
C ILE A 15 7.96 -19.83 -14.58
N LEU A 16 6.82 -19.40 -15.13
CA LEU A 16 5.63 -20.25 -15.25
C LEU A 16 5.87 -21.41 -16.23
N ALA A 17 6.50 -21.15 -17.37
CA ALA A 17 6.85 -22.17 -18.35
C ALA A 17 7.79 -23.23 -17.76
N LEU A 18 8.88 -22.80 -17.09
CA LEU A 18 9.85 -23.71 -16.46
C LEU A 18 9.27 -24.46 -15.27
N ARG A 19 8.31 -23.86 -14.55
CA ARG A 19 7.60 -24.58 -13.49
C ARG A 19 6.69 -25.67 -14.08
N GLY A 20 6.06 -25.42 -15.23
CA GLY A 20 5.25 -26.40 -15.95
C GLY A 20 6.05 -27.61 -16.43
N THR A 21 7.34 -27.45 -16.75
CA THR A 21 8.24 -28.56 -17.11
C THR A 21 8.81 -29.32 -15.92
N GLY A 22 8.48 -28.91 -14.68
CA GLY A 22 8.95 -29.57 -13.45
C GLY A 22 10.31 -29.09 -12.93
N ALA A 23 10.87 -28.00 -13.47
CA ALA A 23 12.15 -27.48 -13.01
C ALA A 23 12.08 -27.01 -11.54
N SER A 24 13.18 -27.21 -10.81
CA SER A 24 13.24 -26.78 -9.40
C SER A 24 13.38 -25.25 -9.31
N ALA A 25 12.89 -24.64 -8.23
CA ALA A 25 13.00 -23.18 -8.04
C ALA A 25 14.47 -22.69 -8.01
N ARG A 26 15.42 -23.54 -7.62
CA ARG A 26 16.87 -23.24 -7.66
C ARG A 26 17.40 -23.21 -9.09
N GLU A 27 16.95 -24.14 -9.91
CA GLU A 27 17.34 -24.24 -11.31
C GLU A 27 16.77 -23.07 -12.13
N ILE A 28 15.50 -22.74 -11.93
CA ILE A 28 14.85 -21.56 -12.52
C ILE A 28 15.61 -20.27 -12.15
N ALA A 29 15.96 -20.12 -10.87
CA ALA A 29 16.73 -18.98 -10.38
C ALA A 29 18.11 -18.87 -11.06
N LYS A 30 18.80 -20.00 -11.27
CA LYS A 30 20.10 -20.05 -11.96
C LYS A 30 19.97 -19.68 -13.44
N GLN A 31 18.94 -20.18 -14.12
CA GLN A 31 18.70 -19.87 -15.55
C GLN A 31 18.38 -18.39 -15.77
N LEU A 32 17.57 -17.79 -14.89
CA LEU A 32 17.17 -16.38 -14.99
C LEU A 32 18.14 -15.40 -14.31
N SER A 33 19.21 -15.90 -13.70
CA SER A 33 20.14 -15.09 -12.89
C SER A 33 19.42 -14.26 -11.80
N ARG A 34 18.34 -14.83 -11.22
CA ARG A 34 17.54 -14.21 -10.16
C ARG A 34 17.71 -14.93 -8.83
N SER A 35 17.34 -14.28 -7.74
CA SER A 35 17.40 -14.92 -6.43
C SER A 35 16.33 -16.00 -6.30
N LYS A 36 16.68 -17.12 -5.66
CA LYS A 36 15.74 -18.21 -5.33
C LYS A 36 14.49 -17.68 -4.60
N THR A 37 14.67 -16.70 -3.71
CA THR A 37 13.58 -16.11 -2.92
C THR A 37 12.61 -15.32 -3.80
N ALA A 38 13.08 -14.58 -4.81
CA ALA A 38 12.20 -13.86 -5.73
C ALA A 38 11.32 -14.84 -6.54
N VAL A 39 11.92 -15.91 -7.06
CA VAL A 39 11.20 -16.97 -7.79
C VAL A 39 10.17 -17.65 -6.89
N LEU A 40 10.55 -18.02 -5.67
CA LEU A 40 9.61 -18.64 -4.72
C LEU A 40 8.45 -17.72 -4.33
N ASN A 41 8.72 -16.43 -4.10
CA ASN A 41 7.67 -15.47 -3.77
C ASN A 41 6.69 -15.28 -4.92
N PHE A 42 7.17 -15.29 -6.17
CA PHE A 42 6.32 -15.27 -7.35
C PHE A 42 5.48 -16.55 -7.48
N LEU A 43 6.11 -17.73 -7.34
CA LEU A 43 5.41 -19.01 -7.46
C LEU A 43 4.32 -19.25 -6.40
N LYS A 44 4.41 -18.60 -5.22
CA LYS A 44 3.35 -18.67 -4.19
C LYS A 44 2.07 -17.98 -4.64
N HIS A 45 2.20 -16.78 -5.21
CA HIS A 45 1.07 -15.94 -5.63
C HIS A 45 1.42 -15.21 -6.93
N PRO A 46 1.31 -15.86 -8.10
CA PRO A 46 1.76 -15.29 -9.37
C PRO A 46 0.95 -14.04 -9.75
N GLU A 47 -0.37 -14.05 -9.49
CA GLU A 47 -1.27 -12.93 -9.82
C GLU A 47 -1.06 -11.70 -8.96
N GLN A 48 -0.69 -11.89 -7.69
CA GLN A 48 -0.51 -10.80 -6.72
C GLN A 48 0.93 -10.26 -6.68
N TYR A 49 1.83 -10.79 -7.51
CA TYR A 49 3.21 -10.37 -7.49
C TYR A 49 3.36 -8.92 -7.98
N ALA A 50 3.97 -8.09 -7.13
CA ALA A 50 4.25 -6.68 -7.40
C ALA A 50 3.00 -5.81 -7.72
N THR A 51 1.79 -6.28 -7.45
CA THR A 51 0.56 -5.49 -7.61
C THR A 51 0.33 -4.53 -6.45
N THR A 52 0.73 -4.94 -5.24
CA THR A 52 0.56 -4.16 -4.03
C THR A 52 1.49 -2.95 -4.00
N LYS A 53 0.91 -1.75 -4.13
CA LYS A 53 1.62 -0.49 -3.91
C LYS A 53 1.92 -0.31 -2.42
N ARG A 54 3.14 0.15 -2.11
CA ARG A 54 3.49 0.50 -0.73
C ARG A 54 2.73 1.76 -0.31
N SER A 55 2.21 1.78 0.91
CA SER A 55 1.40 2.89 1.46
C SER A 55 2.18 4.20 1.72
N GLY A 56 3.40 4.33 1.20
CA GLY A 56 4.25 5.50 1.36
C GLY A 56 4.52 5.88 2.82
N ARG A 57 5.11 7.07 3.01
CA ARG A 57 5.20 7.69 4.33
C ARG A 57 3.83 8.29 4.68
N ARG A 58 3.32 8.02 5.88
CA ARG A 58 2.08 8.65 6.35
C ARG A 58 2.21 10.18 6.33
N ARG A 59 1.14 10.86 5.93
CA ARG A 59 1.07 12.32 5.97
C ARG A 59 1.00 12.76 7.43
N SER A 60 1.64 13.90 7.73
CA SER A 60 1.63 14.48 9.09
C SER A 60 0.29 15.10 9.47
N LEU A 61 -0.58 15.39 8.50
CA LEU A 61 -1.96 15.83 8.74
C LEU A 61 -2.92 14.75 8.25
N ALA A 62 -3.99 14.55 9.03
CA ALA A 62 -5.12 13.76 8.60
C ALA A 62 -5.87 14.48 7.46
N PRO A 63 -6.47 13.74 6.51
CA PRO A 63 -7.22 14.34 5.40
C PRO A 63 -8.39 15.20 5.90
N GLU A 64 -9.02 14.81 7.00
CA GLU A 64 -10.13 15.54 7.63
C GLU A 64 -9.68 16.92 8.15
N GLN A 65 -8.51 16.99 8.79
CA GLN A 65 -7.95 18.25 9.29
C GLN A 65 -7.58 19.19 8.14
N GLU A 66 -7.04 18.64 7.05
CA GLU A 66 -6.74 19.39 5.84
C GLU A 66 -8.00 19.95 5.18
N ALA A 67 -9.08 19.15 5.11
CA ALA A 67 -10.38 19.60 4.61
C ALA A 67 -11.01 20.68 5.49
N ARG A 68 -10.96 20.51 6.82
CA ARG A 68 -11.44 21.52 7.78
C ARG A 68 -10.70 22.84 7.63
N LEU A 69 -9.37 22.79 7.48
CA LEU A 69 -8.57 24.00 7.27
C LEU A 69 -8.89 24.66 5.94
N ARG A 70 -9.08 23.88 4.87
CA ARG A 70 -9.49 24.39 3.57
C ARG A 70 -10.82 25.14 3.65
N LEU A 71 -11.84 24.55 4.29
CA LEU A 71 -13.15 25.18 4.48
C LEU A 71 -13.06 26.46 5.32
N ALA A 72 -12.35 26.43 6.44
CA ALA A 72 -12.20 27.59 7.30
C ALA A 72 -11.55 28.80 6.58
N LEU A 73 -10.62 28.55 5.65
CA LEU A 73 -9.98 29.59 4.85
C LEU A 73 -10.81 30.05 3.65
N THR A 74 -11.70 29.22 3.11
CA THR A 74 -12.62 29.64 2.05
C THR A 74 -13.78 30.44 2.59
N ASP A 75 -14.29 30.07 3.77
CA ASP A 75 -15.46 30.71 4.38
C ASP A 75 -15.08 32.06 5.00
N ASN A 76 -13.84 32.21 5.46
CA ASN A 76 -13.36 33.43 6.08
C ASN A 76 -12.20 34.05 5.26
N PRO A 77 -12.46 35.06 4.42
CA PRO A 77 -11.43 35.70 3.60
C PRO A 77 -10.36 36.43 4.43
N GLU A 78 -10.71 36.88 5.63
CA GLU A 78 -9.77 37.51 6.57
C GLU A 78 -8.68 36.54 7.03
N LEU A 79 -9.03 35.27 7.26
CA LEU A 79 -8.04 34.24 7.57
C LEU A 79 -7.16 33.89 6.37
N GLY A 80 -7.66 34.07 5.14
CA GLY A 80 -6.88 33.85 3.92
C GLY A 80 -5.72 34.82 3.72
N SER A 81 -5.76 35.98 4.40
CA SER A 81 -4.71 37.02 4.37
C SER A 81 -3.71 36.91 5.52
N LYS A 82 -3.94 36.01 6.50
CA LYS A 82 -3.06 35.81 7.66
C LYS A 82 -1.74 35.14 7.26
N SER A 83 -0.70 35.36 8.08
CA SER A 83 0.58 34.66 7.90
C SER A 83 0.42 33.17 8.12
N ALA A 84 1.26 32.36 7.45
CA ALA A 84 1.28 30.92 7.65
C ALA A 84 1.63 30.52 9.11
N GLU A 85 2.35 31.38 9.83
CA GLU A 85 2.60 31.22 11.27
C GLU A 85 1.35 31.44 12.12
N ASP A 86 0.54 32.44 11.78
CA ASP A 86 -0.71 32.73 12.48
C ASP A 86 -1.70 31.59 12.28
N ILE A 87 -1.81 31.07 11.04
CA ILE A 87 -2.62 29.89 10.71
C ILE A 87 -2.16 28.68 11.51
N LYS A 88 -0.84 28.49 11.70
CA LYS A 88 -0.33 27.40 12.53
C LYS A 88 -0.80 27.52 13.99
N ARG A 89 -0.73 28.72 14.56
CA ARG A 89 -1.09 28.99 15.97
C ARG A 89 -2.59 28.85 16.18
N GLU A 90 -3.39 29.43 15.30
CA GLU A 90 -4.85 29.47 15.40
C GLU A 90 -5.50 28.08 15.25
N PHE A 91 -4.96 27.24 14.35
CA PHE A 91 -5.45 25.88 14.12
C PHE A 91 -4.67 24.80 14.89
N ALA A 92 -3.73 25.20 15.76
CA ALA A 92 -2.88 24.32 16.57
C ALA A 92 -2.28 23.13 15.77
N LEU A 93 -1.72 23.42 14.59
CA LEU A 93 -1.29 22.37 13.67
C LEU A 93 0.09 21.80 14.04
N PRO A 94 0.28 20.46 14.03
CA PRO A 94 1.58 19.83 14.23
C PRO A 94 2.44 19.87 12.95
N LEU A 95 2.51 21.04 12.29
CA LEU A 95 3.24 21.24 11.04
C LEU A 95 4.30 22.34 11.12
N GLY A 96 5.31 22.22 10.25
CA GLY A 96 6.20 23.34 9.93
C GLY A 96 5.52 24.37 9.02
N VAL A 97 5.90 25.63 9.16
CA VAL A 97 5.37 26.77 8.37
C VAL A 97 5.49 26.52 6.86
N ARG A 98 6.63 25.97 6.43
CA ARG A 98 6.89 25.57 5.04
C ARG A 98 5.81 24.64 4.49
N ARG A 99 5.34 23.68 5.28
CA ARG A 99 4.33 22.71 4.85
C ARG A 99 2.97 23.37 4.66
N ILE A 100 2.61 24.31 5.54
CA ILE A 100 1.37 25.09 5.43
C ILE A 100 1.40 25.94 4.16
N GLN A 101 2.49 26.65 3.90
CA GLN A 101 2.68 27.41 2.66
C GLN A 101 2.52 26.55 1.39
N GLN A 102 3.08 25.32 1.40
CA GLN A 102 2.92 24.37 0.30
C GLN A 102 1.45 23.98 0.07
N LEU A 103 0.69 23.74 1.14
CA LEU A 103 -0.74 23.42 1.03
C LEU A 103 -1.52 24.60 0.43
N LEU A 104 -1.29 25.81 0.94
CA LEU A 104 -1.93 27.03 0.42
C LEU A 104 -1.60 27.26 -1.06
N ALA A 105 -0.33 27.07 -1.46
CA ALA A 105 0.09 27.21 -2.85
C ALA A 105 -0.53 26.13 -3.75
N ALA A 106 -0.64 24.89 -3.26
CA ALA A 106 -1.29 23.79 -3.96
C ALA A 106 -2.78 24.10 -4.21
N TRP A 107 -3.52 24.56 -3.21
CA TRP A 107 -4.93 24.91 -3.34
C TRP A 107 -5.17 26.09 -4.28
N ARG A 108 -4.34 27.13 -4.21
CA ARG A 108 -4.41 28.25 -5.18
C ARG A 108 -4.15 27.78 -6.61
N SER A 109 -3.24 26.83 -6.79
CA SER A 109 -2.93 26.26 -8.11
C SER A 109 -4.06 25.38 -8.61
N GLU A 110 -4.68 24.58 -7.74
CA GLU A 110 -5.85 23.77 -8.05
C GLU A 110 -7.05 24.65 -8.44
N ALA A 111 -7.30 25.74 -7.70
CA ALA A 111 -8.35 26.70 -8.03
C ALA A 111 -8.12 27.40 -9.38
N ARG A 112 -6.87 27.71 -9.74
CA ARG A 112 -6.53 28.23 -11.08
C ARG A 112 -6.78 27.20 -12.17
N ARG A 113 -6.28 25.98 -12.00
CA ARG A 113 -6.52 24.88 -12.96
C ARG A 113 -8.01 24.63 -13.17
N ALA A 114 -8.81 24.65 -12.11
CA ALA A 114 -10.26 24.49 -12.22
C ALA A 114 -10.91 25.61 -13.06
N ARG A 115 -10.46 26.86 -12.92
CA ARG A 115 -10.92 27.98 -13.77
C ARG A 115 -10.45 27.82 -15.22
N ASP A 116 -9.23 27.38 -15.43
CA ASP A 116 -8.68 27.15 -16.77
C ASP A 116 -9.43 26.02 -17.48
N VAL A 117 -9.72 24.92 -16.78
CA VAL A 117 -10.58 23.83 -17.28
C VAL A 117 -11.98 24.36 -17.59
N ALA A 118 -12.62 25.07 -16.66
CA ALA A 118 -13.95 25.64 -16.89
C ALA A 118 -14.00 26.65 -18.07
N ARG A 119 -12.88 27.32 -18.37
CA ARG A 119 -12.73 28.17 -19.56
C ARG A 119 -12.54 27.37 -20.85
N LEU A 120 -11.85 26.24 -20.77
CA LEU A 120 -11.52 25.39 -21.92
C LEU A 120 -12.58 24.35 -22.26
N GLU A 121 -13.52 24.06 -21.35
CA GLU A 121 -14.70 23.24 -21.62
C GLU A 121 -15.41 23.82 -22.86
N PRO A 122 -15.32 23.15 -24.03
CA PRO A 122 -16.12 23.52 -25.17
C PRO A 122 -17.54 23.25 -24.73
N ARG A 123 -18.35 24.29 -24.69
CA ARG A 123 -19.80 24.19 -24.61
C ARG A 123 -20.25 23.45 -25.86
N TRP A 124 -20.19 22.12 -25.86
CA TRP A 124 -20.81 21.25 -26.85
C TRP A 124 -22.32 21.47 -26.69
N ASN A 125 -22.84 22.53 -27.30
CA ASN A 125 -24.27 22.75 -27.47
C ASN A 125 -24.76 21.60 -28.36
N ILE A 126 -25.45 20.63 -27.75
CA ILE A 126 -26.12 19.54 -28.46
C ILE A 126 -27.47 20.03 -29.06
N ASP A 127 -27.79 21.33 -28.93
CA ASP A 127 -29.11 21.89 -29.26
C ASP A 127 -29.25 22.53 -30.65
N ASP A 128 -28.28 22.42 -31.56
CA ASP A 128 -28.41 22.97 -32.93
C ASP A 128 -29.17 22.03 -33.91
N GLY A 129 -29.89 21.03 -33.39
CA GLY A 129 -30.60 20.00 -34.17
C GLY A 129 -32.12 20.12 -34.25
N ALA A 130 -32.72 21.24 -33.83
CA ALA A 130 -34.18 21.43 -33.87
C ALA A 130 -34.56 22.70 -34.65
N LYS A 131 -34.29 22.71 -35.95
CA LYS A 131 -35.07 23.52 -36.89
C LYS A 131 -35.95 22.58 -37.71
N ALA A 132 -37.20 22.50 -37.25
CA ALA A 132 -38.33 22.22 -38.10
C ALA A 132 -38.28 23.16 -39.32
N SER A 133 -38.24 22.56 -40.51
CA SER A 133 -38.89 23.11 -41.68
C SER A 133 -39.96 22.10 -42.06
N GLU A 134 -41.17 22.34 -41.55
CA GLU A 134 -42.40 21.92 -42.17
C GLU A 134 -42.45 22.58 -43.54
N ASP A 135 -42.47 21.78 -44.62
CA ASP A 135 -43.18 22.03 -45.88
C ASP A 135 -42.97 20.79 -46.77
N GLY A 136 -44.07 20.19 -47.20
CA GLY A 136 -44.11 18.86 -47.81
C GLY A 136 -43.62 18.79 -49.26
N ASP A 137 -43.24 17.59 -49.69
CA ASP A 137 -43.91 16.90 -50.80
C ASP A 137 -43.46 15.43 -50.91
N PRO A 138 -44.32 14.50 -51.39
CA PRO A 138 -44.13 13.06 -51.28
C PRO A 138 -43.62 12.45 -52.59
N ALA A 139 -42.46 11.79 -52.54
CA ALA A 139 -42.12 10.59 -53.32
C ALA A 139 -40.60 10.45 -53.37
N MET A 140 -40.11 9.29 -52.95
CA MET A 140 -39.17 8.43 -53.68
C MET A 140 -38.51 7.52 -52.64
N GLY A 141 -38.87 6.25 -52.71
CA GLY A 141 -38.46 5.23 -51.76
C GLY A 141 -36.96 4.99 -51.79
N LEU A 142 -36.39 4.86 -50.59
CA LEU A 142 -35.22 4.03 -50.35
C LEU A 142 -35.53 3.14 -49.16
N LEU A 143 -35.65 1.85 -49.47
CA LEU A 143 -35.92 0.76 -48.56
C LEU A 143 -34.81 0.67 -47.49
N PRO A 144 -35.14 0.38 -46.22
CA PRO A 144 -34.14 -0.03 -45.24
C PRO A 144 -33.56 -1.41 -45.61
N PRO A 145 -32.26 -1.68 -45.36
CA PRO A 145 -31.70 -3.01 -45.57
C PRO A 145 -32.38 -4.01 -44.63
N GLN A 146 -33.05 -4.98 -45.23
CA GLN A 146 -33.58 -6.16 -44.55
C GLN A 146 -32.41 -6.95 -43.95
N ILE A 147 -32.31 -6.97 -42.62
CA ILE A 147 -31.48 -7.93 -41.92
C ILE A 147 -32.23 -9.27 -41.98
N LEU A 148 -31.70 -10.15 -42.82
CA LEU A 148 -32.18 -11.51 -43.03
C LEU A 148 -32.12 -12.29 -41.70
N LEU A 149 -33.30 -12.67 -41.21
CA LEU A 149 -33.50 -13.78 -40.30
C LEU A 149 -33.05 -15.07 -41.02
N LEU A 150 -32.08 -15.80 -40.46
CA LEU A 150 -32.00 -17.25 -40.63
C LEU A 150 -32.38 -17.94 -39.30
N PRO A 151 -33.09 -19.08 -39.36
CA PRO A 151 -33.64 -19.75 -38.20
C PRO A 151 -32.72 -20.82 -37.60
N ASP A 152 -33.04 -21.18 -36.36
CA ASP A 152 -32.85 -22.47 -35.72
C ASP A 152 -31.42 -23.04 -35.63
N SER A 153 -30.76 -22.76 -34.51
CA SER A 153 -29.95 -23.81 -33.87
C SER A 153 -30.26 -23.88 -32.37
N SER A 154 -30.80 -25.03 -32.01
CA SER A 154 -31.05 -25.58 -30.68
C SER A 154 -30.07 -25.10 -29.60
N PHE A 155 -30.55 -24.29 -28.66
CA PHE A 155 -29.93 -24.19 -27.35
C PHE A 155 -30.85 -24.81 -26.30
N VAL A 156 -30.47 -26.01 -25.91
CA VAL A 156 -31.11 -26.85 -24.90
C VAL A 156 -30.91 -26.21 -23.52
N LEU A 157 -32.01 -25.94 -22.82
CA LEU A 157 -32.01 -25.63 -21.39
C LEU A 157 -31.73 -26.92 -20.59
N PRO A 158 -30.91 -26.87 -19.53
CA PRO A 158 -31.10 -27.75 -18.40
C PRO A 158 -31.83 -27.00 -17.29
N THR A 159 -33.12 -27.29 -17.18
CA THR A 159 -33.90 -27.14 -15.95
C THR A 159 -33.36 -28.06 -14.84
N GLN A 160 -33.44 -27.53 -13.62
CA GLN A 160 -33.67 -28.20 -12.32
C GLN A 160 -32.53 -28.16 -11.30
N GLY A 161 -32.89 -27.68 -10.11
CA GLY A 161 -32.05 -27.77 -8.91
C GLY A 161 -32.46 -26.83 -7.77
N LEU A 162 -33.77 -26.75 -7.43
CA LEU A 162 -34.21 -26.36 -6.08
C LEU A 162 -33.71 -27.42 -5.09
N LEU A 163 -33.20 -27.00 -3.92
CA LEU A 163 -32.93 -27.71 -2.64
C LEU A 163 -31.78 -26.93 -1.97
N SER A 164 -31.69 -26.56 -0.70
CA SER A 164 -32.52 -26.60 0.49
C SER A 164 -31.81 -25.70 1.51
N ALA A 165 -32.55 -24.92 2.27
CA ALA A 165 -32.04 -24.28 3.47
C ALA A 165 -31.91 -25.32 4.60
N PRO A 166 -30.81 -25.34 5.38
CA PRO A 166 -30.82 -26.03 6.66
C PRO A 166 -31.31 -25.10 7.77
N THR A 167 -32.46 -25.48 8.33
CA THR A 167 -32.99 -25.11 9.65
C THR A 167 -32.24 -25.88 10.75
N THR A 168 -32.40 -25.41 12.00
CA THR A 168 -31.94 -25.97 13.30
C THR A 168 -30.50 -25.59 13.68
N ASP A 169 -30.13 -25.28 14.92
CA ASP A 169 -30.84 -25.52 16.17
C ASP A 169 -30.40 -24.52 17.27
N SER A 170 -31.40 -24.09 18.01
CA SER A 170 -31.37 -23.65 19.39
C SER A 170 -30.53 -24.55 20.30
N ARG A 171 -29.66 -23.95 21.11
CA ARG A 171 -29.28 -24.52 22.42
C ARG A 171 -29.16 -23.42 23.45
N ALA A 172 -30.25 -23.29 24.19
CA ALA A 172 -30.34 -22.55 25.43
C ALA A 172 -29.73 -23.36 26.58
N ASP A 173 -29.12 -22.63 27.51
CA ASP A 173 -29.15 -22.78 28.97
C ASP A 173 -28.72 -24.10 29.63
N ALA A 174 -27.59 -24.01 30.37
CA ALA A 174 -27.17 -24.71 31.60
C ALA A 174 -25.65 -24.45 31.72
N ASP A 175 -25.03 -23.87 32.76
CA ASP A 175 -25.40 -23.74 34.16
C ASP A 175 -24.74 -22.50 34.78
N ALA A 176 -25.40 -21.99 35.81
CA ALA A 176 -24.87 -21.05 36.79
C ALA A 176 -23.82 -21.73 37.69
N ASP A 177 -23.10 -20.90 38.46
CA ASP A 177 -22.26 -21.21 39.64
C ASP A 177 -20.74 -21.09 39.44
N ALA A 178 -20.23 -19.86 39.56
CA ALA A 178 -18.96 -19.56 40.27
C ALA A 178 -18.71 -18.04 40.34
N SER A 179 -19.66 -17.28 40.87
CA SER A 179 -19.41 -15.91 41.32
C SER A 179 -19.40 -15.89 42.86
N ALA A 180 -18.46 -16.61 43.46
CA ALA A 180 -18.25 -16.64 44.92
C ALA A 180 -16.91 -17.29 45.31
N ALA A 181 -15.77 -16.67 44.99
CA ALA A 181 -14.49 -16.88 45.69
C ALA A 181 -13.43 -15.85 45.23
N MET A 182 -13.73 -14.57 45.36
CA MET A 182 -12.73 -13.50 45.26
C MET A 182 -12.64 -12.78 46.60
N GLN A 183 -12.23 -13.52 47.62
CA GLN A 183 -11.78 -12.98 48.90
C GLN A 183 -10.79 -13.94 49.55
N LEU A 184 -9.67 -13.38 50.01
CA LEU A 184 -8.70 -13.91 50.98
C LEU A 184 -7.71 -14.98 50.47
N ALA A 185 -6.48 -14.54 50.18
CA ALA A 185 -5.25 -15.06 50.80
C ALA A 185 -4.02 -14.39 50.15
N ILE A 186 -3.68 -13.21 50.66
CA ILE A 186 -2.29 -12.77 50.77
C ILE A 186 -1.76 -13.44 52.03
N ASP A 187 -0.49 -13.83 51.99
CA ASP A 187 0.30 -14.46 53.05
C ASP A 187 0.04 -15.95 53.28
N GLU A 188 1.01 -16.77 52.83
CA GLU A 188 1.73 -17.68 53.73
C GLU A 188 2.93 -18.26 52.98
N GLY A 189 4.12 -17.87 53.43
CA GLY A 189 5.35 -18.55 53.06
C GLY A 189 5.33 -19.97 53.60
N HIS A 190 5.80 -20.92 52.79
CA HIS A 190 6.31 -22.20 53.26
C HIS A 190 7.58 -22.52 52.49
N ASP A 191 8.67 -22.51 53.24
CA ASP A 191 9.95 -23.07 52.91
C ASP A 191 9.88 -24.60 52.69
N ALA A 192 11.00 -25.11 52.19
CA ALA A 192 11.46 -26.50 52.19
C ALA A 192 11.34 -27.27 50.86
N ASP A 193 12.45 -27.19 50.11
CA ASP A 193 13.40 -28.29 49.98
C ASP A 193 13.01 -29.58 49.23
N LEU A 194 13.99 -30.01 48.42
CA LEU A 194 14.25 -31.36 47.89
C LEU A 194 13.45 -31.78 46.64
N PHE A 195 14.09 -31.61 45.47
CA PHE A 195 14.30 -32.77 44.61
C PHE A 195 15.59 -32.64 43.79
N LEU A 196 16.54 -33.53 44.09
CA LEU A 196 17.76 -33.79 43.34
C LEU A 196 17.44 -34.58 42.04
N SER A 197 18.28 -34.36 41.04
CA SER A 197 18.77 -35.33 40.02
C SER A 197 18.28 -35.24 38.58
N ALA A 198 19.28 -35.48 37.70
CA ALA A 198 19.28 -35.71 36.25
C ALA A 198 19.35 -34.45 35.39
N ASP A 199 20.53 -33.94 35.03
CA ASP A 199 21.51 -34.51 34.08
C ASP A 199 20.95 -34.66 32.66
N GLN A 200 21.28 -33.69 31.80
CA GLN A 200 21.51 -33.88 30.36
C GLN A 200 22.20 -32.62 29.77
N PRO A 201 23.44 -32.73 29.25
CA PRO A 201 24.16 -31.60 28.67
C PRO A 201 23.58 -31.21 27.29
N ARG A 202 23.29 -29.92 27.13
CA ARG A 202 22.86 -29.34 25.85
C ARG A 202 24.01 -29.31 24.86
N ARG A 203 23.70 -29.82 23.67
CA ARG A 203 24.52 -29.84 22.46
C ARG A 203 25.04 -28.45 22.08
N GLY A 204 26.36 -28.34 21.95
CA GLY A 204 27.01 -27.74 20.78
C GLY A 204 27.15 -26.22 20.72
N ASP A 205 27.95 -25.63 21.62
CA ASP A 205 28.65 -24.37 21.33
C ASP A 205 30.06 -24.69 20.81
N VAL A 206 30.19 -24.78 19.48
CA VAL A 206 31.49 -24.79 18.81
C VAL A 206 31.96 -23.34 18.70
N ARG A 207 32.66 -22.86 19.72
CA ARG A 207 33.52 -21.68 19.61
C ARG A 207 34.92 -22.16 19.23
N ASN A 208 35.30 -21.89 17.98
CA ASN A 208 36.68 -21.97 17.52
C ASN A 208 37.54 -21.03 18.39
N SER A 209 38.31 -21.62 19.30
CA SER A 209 39.60 -21.08 19.75
C SER A 209 40.61 -21.49 18.68
N LEU A 210 41.17 -20.49 18.01
CA LEU A 210 42.49 -20.58 17.39
C LEU A 210 43.25 -19.38 17.95
N ASP A 211 44.02 -19.65 18.98
CA ASP A 211 45.08 -18.78 19.44
C ASP A 211 46.28 -18.87 18.46
N ASP A 212 47.03 -17.76 18.42
CA ASP A 212 48.45 -17.65 18.07
C ASP A 212 48.90 -17.80 16.61
N VAL A 213 49.08 -16.64 15.94
CA VAL A 213 50.35 -16.35 15.22
C VAL A 213 50.73 -14.88 15.43
N GLU A 214 51.74 -14.66 16.26
CA GLU A 214 52.57 -13.46 16.28
C GLU A 214 53.12 -13.17 14.87
N SER A 215 52.96 -11.95 14.37
CA SER A 215 53.83 -11.47 13.30
C SER A 215 53.99 -9.96 13.34
N CYS A 216 55.23 -9.58 13.59
CA CYS A 216 55.86 -8.27 13.47
C CYS A 216 55.34 -7.43 12.30
N CYS A 217 55.10 -6.14 12.54
CA CYS A 217 55.57 -5.08 11.65
C CYS A 217 55.66 -3.78 12.43
N SER A 218 56.90 -3.31 12.54
CA SER A 218 57.34 -2.04 13.07
C SER A 218 56.88 -0.84 12.24
N ASP A 219 56.99 0.34 12.87
CA ASP A 219 57.31 1.65 12.29
C ASP A 219 56.41 2.21 11.16
N ASP A 220 55.73 3.32 11.43
CA ASP A 220 56.17 4.59 10.85
C ASP A 220 55.43 5.81 11.41
N ALA A 221 56.24 6.84 11.69
CA ALA A 221 55.84 8.15 12.15
C ALA A 221 55.12 8.95 11.04
N GLY A 222 54.16 9.77 11.45
CA GLY A 222 53.41 10.62 10.51
C GLY A 222 52.76 11.82 11.18
N SER A 223 53.58 12.65 11.83
CA SER A 223 53.26 14.03 12.19
C SER A 223 52.85 14.81 10.94
N ILE A 224 51.63 15.36 10.91
CA ILE A 224 51.29 16.48 10.05
C ILE A 224 50.61 17.55 10.92
N VAL A 225 51.47 18.43 11.40
CA VAL A 225 51.13 19.83 11.71
C VAL A 225 50.86 20.52 10.38
N ASN A 226 49.77 21.27 10.28
CA ASN A 226 49.66 22.37 9.33
C ASN A 226 48.88 23.51 9.98
N ASP A 227 49.65 24.44 10.52
CA ASP A 227 49.27 25.83 10.73
C ASP A 227 48.98 26.48 9.37
N GLY A 228 47.93 27.30 9.31
CA GLY A 228 47.62 28.14 8.16
C GLY A 228 46.86 29.40 8.60
N PRO A 229 47.44 30.61 8.44
CA PRO A 229 46.81 31.87 8.82
C PRO A 229 46.02 32.47 7.64
N THR A 230 44.88 33.09 7.92
CA THR A 230 44.21 34.06 7.04
C THR A 230 43.62 35.14 7.95
N GLU A 231 44.38 36.21 8.20
CA GLU A 231 44.31 37.49 7.48
C GLU A 231 42.90 38.08 7.35
N ALA A 232 42.67 39.09 8.19
CA ALA A 232 42.14 40.41 7.86
C ALA A 232 41.17 40.53 6.68
N TYR A 233 39.92 40.87 7.01
CA TYR A 233 39.10 41.73 6.17
C TYR A 233 38.83 43.04 6.92
N LEU A 234 39.34 44.12 6.33
CA LEU A 234 38.83 45.49 6.47
C LEU A 234 37.48 45.60 5.74
#